data_AF-A0A8T4MFQ2-F1
#
_entry.id   AF-A0A8T4MFQ2-F1
#
_cell.length_a   1.000
_cell.length_b   1.000
_cell.length_c   1.000
_cell.angle_alpha   90.00
_cell.angle_beta   90.00
_cell.angle_gamma   90.00
#
_symmetry.space_group_name_H-M   'P 1'
#
loop_
_entity.id
_entity.type
_entity.pdbx_description
1 polymer ?
#
loop_
_entity_poly.entity_id
_entity_poly.type
_entity_poly.pdbx_seq_one_letter_code
_entity_poly.pdbx_strand_id
1 'polypeptide(L)'
;MVLAELILSSLVLLVVLILFVTAIKWDNLNLFFHKKYTYFNIFFVALYFLEQAVFLVVSYIYREYNDFLISFFALVVLSTVALQGIMMESKNKKIDKKLEEYTKEQSERVMKIREKYESNISEMRNYINFLEGENFKLIKENKIKSKK
;
A
#
# COMPACT_ATOMS: atom_id res chain seq x y z
N MET A 1 -22.41 -41.18 -17.70
CA MET A 1 -22.54 -40.87 -16.26
C MET A 1 -21.19 -40.94 -15.56
N VAL A 2 -20.51 -42.10 -15.55
CA VAL A 2 -19.21 -42.30 -14.88
C VAL A 2 -18.12 -41.28 -15.28
N LEU A 3 -17.99 -40.94 -16.56
CA LEU A 3 -16.95 -39.99 -17.01
C LEU A 3 -17.16 -38.56 -16.48
N ALA A 4 -18.43 -38.12 -16.37
CA ALA A 4 -18.77 -36.79 -15.90
C ALA A 4 -18.54 -36.66 -14.38
N GLU A 5 -18.88 -37.70 -13.61
CA GLU A 5 -18.59 -37.77 -12.18
C GLU A 5 -17.08 -37.79 -11.89
N LEU A 6 -16.30 -38.46 -12.75
CA LEU A 6 -14.85 -38.55 -12.60
C LEU A 6 -14.16 -37.21 -12.93
N ILE A 7 -14.64 -36.49 -13.93
CA ILE A 7 -14.19 -35.12 -14.24
C ILE A 7 -14.57 -34.15 -13.13
N LEU A 8 -15.79 -34.27 -12.58
CA LEU A 8 -16.25 -33.41 -11.50
C LEU A 8 -15.45 -33.64 -10.22
N SER A 9 -15.21 -34.90 -9.84
CA SER A 9 -14.41 -35.22 -8.66
C SER A 9 -12.96 -34.76 -8.81
N SER A 10 -12.38 -34.86 -10.01
CA SER A 10 -11.02 -34.33 -10.25
C SER A 10 -10.97 -32.81 -10.16
N LEU A 11 -12.00 -32.11 -10.63
CA LEU A 11 -12.11 -30.65 -10.52
C LEU A 11 -12.25 -30.19 -9.07
N VAL A 12 -13.10 -30.86 -8.29
CA VAL A 12 -13.26 -30.57 -6.85
C VAL A 12 -11.96 -30.84 -6.11
N LEU A 13 -11.30 -31.97 -6.38
CA LEU A 13 -10.02 -32.32 -5.76
C LEU A 13 -8.93 -31.29 -6.09
N LEU A 14 -8.93 -30.77 -7.32
CA LEU A 14 -8.00 -29.74 -7.78
C LEU A 14 -8.26 -28.39 -7.08
N VAL A 15 -9.53 -28.00 -6.90
CA VAL A 15 -9.90 -26.79 -6.13
C VAL A 15 -9.50 -26.92 -4.67
N VAL A 16 -9.74 -28.07 -4.03
CA VAL A 16 -9.34 -28.34 -2.64
C VAL A 16 -7.82 -28.31 -2.49
N LEU A 17 -7.08 -28.90 -3.43
CA LEU A 17 -5.62 -28.85 -3.46
C LEU A 17 -5.09 -27.42 -3.61
N ILE A 18 -5.71 -26.62 -4.48
CA ILE A 18 -5.35 -25.20 -4.63
C ILE A 18 -5.57 -24.50 -3.30
N LEU A 19 -6.77 -24.58 -2.71
CA LEU A 19 -7.10 -23.95 -1.42
C LEU A 19 -6.14 -24.36 -0.31
N PHE A 20 -5.83 -25.66 -0.19
CA PHE A 20 -4.90 -26.20 0.80
C PHE A 20 -3.47 -25.69 0.62
N VAL A 21 -2.97 -25.61 -0.62
CA VAL A 21 -1.65 -25.04 -0.91
C VAL A 21 -1.61 -23.55 -0.60
N THR A 22 -2.68 -22.80 -0.91
CA THR A 22 -2.80 -21.38 -0.52
C THR A 22 -2.80 -21.19 1.00
N ALA A 23 -3.46 -22.08 1.74
CA ALA A 23 -3.52 -22.03 3.20
C ALA A 23 -2.16 -22.35 3.85
N ILE A 24 -1.47 -23.40 3.41
CA ILE A 24 -0.15 -23.78 3.96
C ILE A 24 0.91 -22.73 3.65
N LYS A 25 0.87 -22.14 2.45
CA LYS A 25 1.88 -21.16 2.03
C LYS A 25 1.49 -19.73 2.37
N TRP A 26 0.49 -19.50 3.21
CA TRP A 26 -0.06 -18.16 3.45
C TRP A 26 1.00 -17.14 3.84
N ASP A 27 1.95 -17.47 4.71
CA ASP A 27 3.01 -16.53 5.15
C ASP A 27 4.00 -16.17 4.02
N ASN A 28 4.42 -17.16 3.22
CA ASN A 28 5.30 -16.93 2.07
C ASN A 28 4.57 -16.25 0.90
N LEU A 29 3.30 -16.57 0.74
CA LEU A 29 2.41 -15.92 -0.20
C LEU A 29 2.17 -14.47 0.23
N ASN A 30 2.01 -14.15 1.51
CA ASN A 30 1.85 -12.78 2.00
C ASN A 30 3.02 -11.88 1.57
N LEU A 31 4.25 -12.38 1.71
CA LEU A 31 5.47 -11.70 1.24
C LEU A 31 5.50 -11.50 -0.29
N PHE A 32 5.02 -12.48 -1.06
CA PHE A 32 4.90 -12.39 -2.51
C PHE A 32 3.76 -11.47 -2.97
N PHE A 33 2.62 -11.52 -2.28
CA PHE A 33 1.42 -10.72 -2.49
C PHE A 33 1.71 -9.23 -2.35
N HIS A 34 2.57 -8.86 -1.40
CA HIS A 34 2.96 -7.46 -1.19
C HIS A 34 3.90 -6.89 -2.26
N LYS A 35 4.60 -7.73 -3.03
CA LYS A 35 5.48 -7.27 -4.12
C LYS A 35 4.76 -7.12 -5.47
N LYS A 36 3.65 -7.83 -5.69
CA LYS A 36 3.04 -8.00 -7.03
C LYS A 36 1.50 -7.98 -7.01
N TYR A 37 0.91 -6.94 -6.42
CA TYR A 37 -0.55 -6.77 -6.29
C TYR A 37 -1.37 -6.93 -7.59
N THR A 38 -0.81 -6.59 -8.76
CA THR A 38 -1.51 -6.78 -10.06
C THR A 38 -1.78 -8.26 -10.35
N TYR A 39 -0.83 -9.14 -10.04
CA TYR A 39 -0.98 -10.58 -10.25
C TYR A 39 -2.03 -11.19 -9.32
N PHE A 40 -2.19 -10.60 -8.13
CA PHE A 40 -3.22 -11.01 -7.19
C PHE A 40 -4.63 -10.67 -7.68
N ASN A 41 -4.85 -9.46 -8.20
CA ASN A 41 -6.13 -9.12 -8.81
C ASN A 41 -6.45 -10.05 -9.99
N ILE A 42 -5.46 -10.34 -10.83
CA ILE A 42 -5.62 -11.29 -11.95
C ILE A 42 -5.95 -12.70 -11.43
N PHE A 43 -5.33 -13.14 -10.35
CA PHE A 43 -5.64 -14.42 -9.70
C PHE A 43 -7.09 -14.47 -9.20
N PHE A 44 -7.59 -13.44 -8.54
CA PHE A 44 -8.99 -13.39 -8.09
C PHE A 44 -9.98 -13.39 -9.24
N VAL A 45 -9.67 -12.68 -10.33
CA VAL A 45 -10.48 -12.71 -11.55
C VAL A 45 -10.50 -14.12 -12.15
N ALA A 46 -9.35 -14.79 -12.22
CA ALA A 46 -9.26 -16.17 -12.71
C ALA A 46 -10.02 -17.16 -11.79
N LEU A 47 -9.91 -16.97 -10.48
CA LEU A 47 -10.60 -17.80 -9.48
C LEU A 47 -12.12 -17.62 -9.57
N TYR A 48 -12.60 -16.39 -9.70
CA TYR A 48 -14.02 -16.12 -9.93
C TYR A 48 -14.51 -16.75 -11.23
N PHE A 49 -13.74 -16.66 -12.32
CA PHE A 49 -14.10 -17.31 -13.58
C PHE A 49 -14.19 -18.83 -13.43
N LEU A 50 -13.27 -19.43 -12.68
CA LEU A 50 -13.28 -20.87 -12.39
C LEU A 50 -14.47 -21.27 -11.51
N GLU A 51 -14.79 -20.49 -10.48
CA GLU A 51 -15.99 -20.68 -9.66
C GLU A 51 -17.27 -20.69 -10.51
N GLN A 52 -17.42 -19.72 -11.42
CA GLN A 52 -18.56 -19.66 -12.34
C GLN A 52 -18.61 -20.86 -13.29
N ALA A 53 -17.47 -21.28 -13.83
CA ALA A 53 -17.39 -22.45 -14.70
C ALA A 53 -17.78 -23.74 -13.96
N VAL A 54 -17.31 -23.92 -12.72
CA VAL A 54 -17.69 -25.05 -11.87
C VAL A 54 -19.19 -25.02 -11.59
N PHE A 55 -19.74 -23.86 -11.24
CA PHE A 55 -21.17 -23.73 -10.95
C PHE A 55 -22.05 -24.10 -12.16
N LEU A 56 -21.69 -23.64 -13.36
CA LEU A 56 -22.41 -23.99 -14.59
C LEU A 56 -22.40 -25.50 -14.85
N VAL A 57 -21.25 -26.16 -14.68
CA VAL A 57 -21.12 -27.61 -14.88
C VAL A 57 -21.93 -28.39 -13.83
N VAL A 58 -21.82 -28.00 -12.55
CA VAL A 58 -22.54 -28.66 -11.45
C VAL A 58 -24.06 -28.51 -11.62
N SER A 59 -24.54 -27.30 -11.95
CA SER A 59 -25.96 -27.02 -12.16
C SER A 59 -26.52 -27.74 -13.40
N TYR A 60 -25.69 -27.96 -14.41
CA TYR A 60 -26.09 -28.73 -15.59
C TYR A 60 -26.27 -30.23 -15.26
N ILE A 61 -25.39 -30.80 -14.44
CA ILE A 61 -25.40 -32.22 -14.07
C ILE A 61 -26.48 -32.52 -13.02
N TYR A 62 -26.63 -31.67 -12.00
CA TYR A 62 -27.50 -31.88 -10.85
C TYR A 62 -28.70 -30.93 -10.83
N ARG A 63 -29.50 -30.93 -11.91
CA ARG A 63 -30.63 -30.00 -12.09
C ARG A 63 -31.67 -30.06 -10.96
N GLU A 64 -31.87 -31.23 -10.36
CA GLU A 64 -32.84 -31.45 -9.28
C GLU A 64 -32.49 -30.67 -8.00
N TYR A 65 -31.23 -30.26 -7.83
CA TYR A 65 -30.75 -29.53 -6.66
C TYR A 65 -30.40 -28.07 -6.96
N ASN A 66 -30.87 -27.52 -8.07
CA ASN A 66 -30.49 -26.17 -8.52
C ASN A 66 -30.72 -25.09 -7.45
N ASP A 67 -31.83 -25.10 -6.72
CA ASP A 67 -32.13 -24.09 -5.70
C ASP A 67 -31.11 -24.11 -4.55
N PHE A 68 -30.70 -25.31 -4.14
CA PHE A 68 -29.65 -25.49 -3.13
C PHE A 68 -28.29 -25.04 -3.68
N LEU A 69 -27.95 -25.45 -4.90
CA LEU A 69 -26.69 -25.11 -5.56
C LEU A 69 -26.53 -23.59 -5.74
N ILE A 70 -27.59 -22.89 -6.15
CA ILE A 70 -27.60 -21.42 -6.28
C ILE A 70 -27.30 -20.78 -4.93
N SER A 71 -27.98 -21.24 -3.87
CA SER A 71 -27.82 -20.68 -2.52
C SER A 71 -26.41 -20.93 -1.96
N PHE A 72 -25.89 -22.15 -2.16
CA PHE A 72 -24.52 -22.50 -1.76
C PHE A 72 -23.48 -21.71 -2.56
N PHE A 73 -23.69 -21.56 -3.86
CA PHE A 73 -22.80 -20.78 -4.72
C PHE A 73 -22.75 -19.30 -4.33
N ALA A 74 -23.89 -18.71 -3.97
CA ALA A 74 -23.94 -17.35 -3.45
C ALA A 74 -23.05 -17.17 -2.20
N LEU A 75 -23.05 -18.16 -1.29
CA LEU A 75 -22.17 -18.14 -0.11
C LEU A 75 -20.69 -18.23 -0.47
N VAL A 76 -20.33 -19.08 -1.43
CA VAL A 76 -18.95 -19.19 -1.93
C VAL A 76 -18.50 -17.87 -2.54
N VAL A 77 -19.28 -17.29 -3.45
CA VAL A 77 -18.96 -16.00 -4.08
C VAL A 77 -18.84 -14.88 -3.05
N LEU A 78 -19.77 -14.79 -2.09
CA LEU A 78 -19.70 -13.79 -1.02
C LEU A 78 -18.42 -13.94 -0.19
N SER A 79 -18.03 -15.18 0.11
CA SER A 79 -16.80 -15.46 0.87
C SER A 79 -15.55 -15.06 0.08
N THR A 80 -15.50 -15.35 -1.21
CA THR A 80 -14.40 -14.98 -2.11
C THR A 80 -14.27 -13.46 -2.22
N VAL A 81 -15.39 -12.74 -2.37
CA VAL A 81 -15.41 -11.26 -2.38
C VAL A 81 -14.96 -10.68 -1.04
N ALA A 82 -15.42 -11.24 0.08
CA ALA A 82 -15.00 -10.79 1.41
C ALA A 82 -13.48 -10.97 1.60
N LEU A 83 -12.92 -12.10 1.16
CA LEU A 83 -11.50 -12.38 1.25
C LEU A 83 -10.67 -11.43 0.36
N GLN A 84 -11.17 -11.12 -0.84
CA GLN A 84 -10.58 -10.09 -1.70
C GLN A 84 -10.59 -8.71 -1.04
N GLY A 85 -11.70 -8.35 -0.36
CA GLY A 85 -11.84 -7.10 0.37
C GLY A 85 -10.82 -6.95 1.49
N ILE A 86 -10.66 -7.96 2.33
CA ILE A 86 -9.66 -7.99 3.42
C ILE A 86 -8.24 -7.78 2.89
N MET A 87 -7.91 -8.45 1.78
CA MET A 87 -6.61 -8.32 1.13
C MET A 87 -6.36 -6.91 0.59
N MET A 88 -7.39 -6.30 -0.01
CA MET A 88 -7.31 -4.94 -0.55
C MET A 88 -7.18 -3.89 0.58
N GLU A 89 -7.86 -4.10 1.71
CA GLU A 89 -7.70 -3.25 2.88
C GLU A 89 -6.28 -3.33 3.47
N SER A 90 -5.71 -4.54 3.56
CA SER A 90 -4.31 -4.75 3.96
C SER A 90 -3.33 -4.03 3.04
N LYS A 91 -3.60 -4.03 1.72
CA LYS A 91 -2.83 -3.24 0.75
C LYS A 91 -2.90 -1.75 1.04
N ASN A 92 -4.10 -1.20 1.24
CA ASN A 92 -4.30 0.22 1.47
C ASN A 92 -3.57 0.67 2.75
N LYS A 93 -3.73 -0.07 3.85
CA LYS A 93 -3.01 0.18 5.12
C LYS A 93 -1.49 0.25 4.95
N LYS A 94 -0.91 -0.58 4.08
CA LYS A 94 0.53 -0.53 3.78
C LYS A 94 0.94 0.66 2.92
N ILE A 95 0.09 1.06 1.98
CA ILE A 95 0.33 2.26 1.18
C ILE A 95 0.28 3.48 2.09
N ASP A 96 -0.71 3.58 2.97
CA ASP A 96 -0.88 4.68 3.92
C ASP A 96 0.33 4.77 4.85
N LYS A 97 0.79 3.64 5.41
CA LYS A 97 1.99 3.62 6.26
C LYS A 97 3.24 4.12 5.52
N LYS A 98 3.44 3.71 4.26
CA LYS A 98 4.57 4.21 3.45
C LYS A 98 4.44 5.70 3.14
N LEU A 99 3.21 6.19 2.93
CA LEU A 99 2.94 7.59 2.69
C LEU A 99 3.23 8.43 3.95
N GLU A 100 2.85 7.93 5.13
CA GLU A 100 3.17 8.54 6.42
C GLU A 100 4.69 8.60 6.65
N GLU A 101 5.40 7.51 6.40
CA GLU A 101 6.86 7.45 6.50
C GLU A 101 7.52 8.47 5.57
N TYR A 102 7.07 8.55 4.30
CA TYR A 102 7.57 9.52 3.33
C TYR A 102 7.27 10.97 3.73
N THR A 103 6.06 11.23 4.23
CA THR A 103 5.63 12.56 4.66
C THR A 103 6.45 13.03 5.86
N LYS A 104 6.71 12.12 6.82
CA LYS A 104 7.56 12.40 7.97
C LYS A 104 9.00 12.71 7.54
N GLU A 105 9.56 11.90 6.64
CA GLU A 105 10.91 12.14 6.11
C GLU A 105 11.01 13.51 5.40
N GLN A 106 10.02 13.86 4.58
CA GLN A 106 9.95 15.17 3.94
C GLN A 106 9.83 16.31 4.95
N SER A 107 8.99 16.16 5.97
CA SER A 107 8.87 17.16 7.05
C SER A 107 10.19 17.38 7.78
N GLU A 108 10.92 16.31 8.10
CA GLU A 108 12.24 16.39 8.73
C GLU A 108 13.26 17.08 7.83
N ARG A 109 13.25 16.81 6.52
CA ARG A 109 14.11 17.51 5.55
C ARG A 109 13.79 19.00 5.48
N VAL A 110 12.51 19.36 5.42
CA VAL A 110 12.06 20.77 5.41
C VAL A 110 12.48 21.47 6.70
N MET A 111 12.35 20.81 7.86
CA MET A 111 12.77 21.37 9.14
C MET A 111 14.26 21.67 9.18
N LYS A 112 15.11 20.72 8.73
CA LYS A 112 16.56 20.93 8.65
C LYS A 112 16.95 22.08 7.71
N ILE A 113 16.25 22.21 6.58
CA ILE A 113 16.46 23.32 5.65
C ILE A 113 16.09 24.64 6.32
N ARG A 114 14.95 24.69 7.02
CA ARG A 114 14.50 25.87 7.76
C ARG A 114 15.50 26.28 8.83
N GLU A 115 15.97 25.35 9.66
CA GLU A 115 16.99 25.61 10.69
C GLU A 115 18.27 26.20 10.09
N LYS A 116 18.71 25.66 8.94
CA LYS A 116 19.86 26.21 8.22
C LYS A 116 19.64 27.65 7.76
N TYR A 117 18.46 27.97 7.22
CA TYR A 117 18.12 29.34 6.83
C TYR A 117 18.05 30.28 8.04
N GLU A 118 17.44 29.85 9.15
CA GLU A 118 17.37 30.64 10.37
C GLU A 118 18.77 30.92 10.94
N SER A 119 19.68 29.93 10.91
CA SER A 119 21.09 30.11 11.28
C SER A 119 21.79 31.13 10.38
N ASN A 120 21.66 31.00 9.06
CA ASN A 120 22.26 31.94 8.11
C ASN A 120 21.73 33.37 8.30
N ILE A 121 20.43 33.54 8.55
CA ILE A 121 19.83 34.86 8.81
C ILE A 121 20.39 35.45 10.11
N SER A 122 20.58 34.63 11.15
CA SER A 122 21.17 35.05 12.42
C SER A 122 22.63 35.52 12.24
N GLU A 123 23.44 34.77 11.48
CA GLU A 123 24.80 35.15 11.13
C GLU A 123 24.85 36.46 10.35
N MET A 124 23.99 36.63 9.34
CA MET A 124 23.89 37.87 8.57
C MET A 124 23.50 39.06 9.47
N ARG A 125 22.56 38.86 10.41
CA ARG A 125 22.18 39.91 11.37
C ARG A 125 23.34 40.31 12.27
N ASN A 126 24.10 39.33 12.79
CA ASN A 126 25.27 39.59 13.62
C ASN A 126 26.35 40.34 12.84
N TYR A 127 26.56 39.99 11.57
CA TYR A 127 27.50 40.67 10.69
C TYR A 127 27.08 42.12 10.40
N ILE A 128 25.80 42.37 10.14
CA ILE A 128 25.26 43.74 9.97
C ILE A 128 25.52 44.57 11.23
N ASN A 129 25.17 44.04 12.40
CA ASN A 129 25.39 44.73 13.68
C ASN A 129 26.87 45.05 13.93
N PHE A 130 27.77 44.14 13.54
CA PHE A 130 29.21 44.36 13.62
C PHE A 130 29.66 45.51 12.71
N LEU A 131 29.23 45.53 11.44
CA LEU A 131 29.55 46.58 10.48
C LEU A 131 28.99 47.95 10.90
N GLU A 132 27.79 47.99 11.46
CA GLU A 132 27.21 49.22 12.01
C GLU A 132 28.04 49.76 13.18
N GLY A 133 28.51 48.87 14.07
CA GLY A 133 29.41 49.22 15.17
C GLY A 133 30.76 49.78 14.71
N GLU A 134 31.38 49.17 13.69
CA GLU A 134 32.63 49.68 13.10
C GLU A 134 32.43 51.04 12.42
N ASN A 135 31.37 51.20 11.63
CA ASN A 135 31.06 52.48 11.00
C ASN A 135 30.87 53.58 12.05
N PHE A 136 30.20 53.28 13.16
CA PHE A 136 30.02 54.24 14.25
C PHE A 136 31.35 54.68 14.88
N LYS A 137 32.32 53.75 15.04
CA LYS A 137 33.68 54.07 15.51
C LYS A 137 34.43 54.97 14.52
N LEU A 138 34.41 54.63 13.23
CA LEU A 138 35.06 55.42 12.18
C LEU A 138 34.52 56.84 12.10
N ILE A 139 33.20 57.02 12.21
CA ILE A 139 32.56 58.35 12.24
C ILE A 139 33.04 59.16 13.45
N LYS A 140 33.17 58.52 14.61
CA LYS A 140 33.63 59.19 15.84
C LYS A 140 35.10 59.62 15.72
N GLU A 141 35.98 58.78 15.19
CA GLU A 141 37.39 59.10 14.98
C GLU A 141 37.58 60.24 13.97
N ASN A 142 36.84 60.24 12.87
CA ASN A 142 36.89 61.32 11.88
C ASN A 142 36.39 62.66 12.44
N LYS A 143 35.35 62.67 13.28
CA LYS A 143 34.91 63.89 13.98
C LYS A 143 36.00 64.44 14.91
N ILE A 144 36.73 63.58 15.62
CA ILE A 144 37.83 63.99 16.52
C ILE A 144 38.99 64.58 15.70
N LYS A 145 39.34 63.97 14.56
CA LYS A 145 40.37 64.51 13.67
C LYS A 145 40.00 65.86 13.04
N SER A 146 38.72 66.10 12.72
CA SER A 146 38.27 67.38 12.14
C SER A 146 38.23 68.56 13.12
N LYS A 147 38.35 68.31 14.43
CA LYS A 147 38.33 69.33 15.49
C LYS A 147 39.72 69.72 16.00
N LYS A 148 40.78 69.05 15.54
CA LYS A 148 42.18 69.44 15.75
C LYS A 148 42.68 70.20 14.53
#